data_AF-A0A7X6UUS5-F1
#
_entry.id   AF-A0A7X6UUS5-F1
#
_cell.length_a   1.000
_cell.length_b   1.000
_cell.length_c   1.000
_cell.angle_alpha   90.00
_cell.angle_beta   90.00
_cell.angle_gamma   90.00
#
_symmetry.space_group_name_H-M   'P 1'
#
loop_
_entity.id
_entity.type
_entity.pdbx_description
1 polymer ?
#
loop_
_entity_poly.entity_id
_entity_poly.type
_entity_poly.pdbx_seq_one_letter_code
_entity_poly.pdbx_strand_id
1 'polypeptide(L)'
;PEQLSMLQTTVDSLHAHFVDILRQSRPQITAPLEELCDGRIFTAPAAQELQLIDQQGYWADAMARAAQLTGQTNLKVVRYKERSDLTRWLAEWRAPTLRVSLPGRPGGGPQLMYLWQP
;
A
#
# COMPACT_ATOMS: atom_id res chain seq x y z
N PRO A 1 28.76 -13.62 7.08
CA PRO A 1 27.93 -14.55 6.26
C PRO A 1 26.72 -15.07 7.05
N GLU A 2 26.91 -15.49 8.30
CA GLU A 2 25.84 -16.00 9.19
C GLU A 2 24.74 -14.96 9.51
N GLN A 3 25.09 -13.71 9.75
CA GLN A 3 24.10 -12.65 9.99
C GLN A 3 23.22 -12.39 8.75
N LEU A 4 23.79 -12.48 7.54
CA LEU A 4 23.04 -12.32 6.30
C LEU A 4 22.09 -13.49 6.07
N SER A 5 22.48 -14.73 6.41
CA SER A 5 21.58 -15.88 6.29
C SER A 5 20.42 -15.82 7.29
N MET A 6 20.64 -15.29 8.50
CA MET A 6 19.56 -15.07 9.47
C MET A 6 18.56 -14.02 8.97
N LEU A 7 19.06 -12.91 8.41
CA LEU A 7 18.21 -11.89 7.80
C LEU A 7 17.44 -12.45 6.59
N GLN A 8 18.12 -13.19 5.72
CA GLN A 8 17.47 -13.82 4.56
C GLN A 8 16.35 -14.77 4.99
N THR A 9 16.60 -15.62 5.99
CA THR A 9 15.57 -16.53 6.55
C THR A 9 14.34 -15.76 7.05
N THR A 10 14.56 -14.59 7.64
CA THR A 10 13.46 -13.73 8.11
C THR A 10 12.66 -13.17 6.93
N VAL A 11 13.35 -12.68 5.89
CA VAL A 11 12.72 -12.16 4.66
C VAL A 11 11.94 -13.26 3.94
N ASP A 12 12.52 -14.45 3.81
CA ASP A 12 11.89 -15.61 3.15
C ASP A 12 10.61 -16.03 3.87
N SER A 13 10.64 -16.04 5.21
CA SER A 13 9.46 -16.33 6.04
C SER A 13 8.34 -15.31 5.84
N LEU A 14 8.68 -14.01 5.78
CA LEU A 14 7.70 -12.95 5.52
C LEU A 14 7.14 -13.01 4.09
N HIS A 15 7.97 -13.35 3.10
CA HIS A 15 7.56 -13.54 1.72
C HIS A 15 6.60 -14.73 1.57
N ALA A 16 6.95 -15.88 2.15
CA ALA A 16 6.08 -17.06 2.16
C ALA A 16 4.72 -16.75 2.78
N HIS A 17 4.70 -16.03 3.92
CA HIS A 17 3.46 -15.61 4.55
C HIS A 17 2.61 -14.68 3.66
N PHE A 18 3.24 -13.75 2.94
CA PHE A 18 2.54 -12.90 1.97
C PHE A 18 1.91 -13.71 0.83
N VAL A 19 2.64 -14.68 0.27
CA VAL A 19 2.14 -15.58 -0.78
C VAL A 19 0.97 -16.42 -0.27
N ASP A 20 1.02 -16.90 0.98
CA ASP A 20 -0.05 -17.66 1.59
C ASP A 20 -1.33 -16.83 1.76
N ILE A 21 -1.21 -15.57 2.18
CA ILE A 21 -2.35 -14.64 2.26
C ILE A 21 -2.99 -14.46 0.87
N LEU A 22 -2.18 -14.30 -0.17
CA LEU A 22 -2.69 -14.17 -1.54
C LEU A 22 -3.41 -15.44 -2.00
N ARG A 23 -2.86 -16.61 -1.73
CA ARG A 23 -3.48 -17.90 -2.08
C ARG A 23 -4.84 -18.08 -1.41
N GLN A 24 -4.97 -17.68 -0.14
CA GLN A 24 -6.22 -17.80 0.61
C GLN A 24 -7.25 -16.74 0.19
N SER A 25 -6.82 -15.51 -0.05
CA SER A 25 -7.72 -14.39 -0.38
C SER A 25 -8.18 -14.38 -1.84
N ARG A 26 -7.38 -14.94 -2.76
CA ARG A 26 -7.65 -14.95 -4.20
C ARG A 26 -7.43 -16.32 -4.83
N PRO A 27 -8.29 -17.31 -4.53
CA PRO A 27 -8.17 -18.67 -5.08
C PRO A 27 -8.33 -18.73 -6.60
N GLN A 28 -8.87 -17.69 -7.24
CA GLN A 28 -9.08 -17.61 -8.68
C GLN A 28 -7.80 -17.35 -9.50
N ILE A 29 -6.71 -16.89 -8.88
CA ILE A 29 -5.46 -16.59 -9.60
C ILE A 29 -4.89 -17.90 -10.19
N THR A 30 -4.89 -17.99 -11.53
CA THR A 30 -4.38 -19.17 -12.25
C THR A 30 -2.90 -19.11 -12.54
N ALA A 31 -2.29 -17.91 -12.49
CA ALA A 31 -0.88 -17.72 -12.74
C ALA A 31 -0.03 -18.19 -11.53
N PRO A 32 1.24 -18.59 -11.74
CA PRO A 32 2.12 -18.97 -10.64
C PRO A 32 2.32 -17.78 -9.68
N LEU A 33 1.81 -17.91 -8.44
CA LEU A 33 1.93 -16.86 -7.42
C LEU A 33 3.39 -16.49 -7.13
N GLU A 34 4.31 -17.44 -7.23
CA GLU A 34 5.74 -17.23 -7.05
C GLU A 34 6.33 -16.28 -8.11
N GLU A 35 5.86 -16.36 -9.36
CA GLU A 35 6.29 -15.46 -10.44
C GLU A 35 5.68 -14.06 -10.32
N LEU A 36 4.46 -13.97 -9.77
CA LEU A 36 3.78 -12.70 -9.53
C LEU A 36 4.35 -11.93 -8.32
N CYS A 37 4.91 -12.64 -7.35
CA CYS A 37 5.39 -12.09 -6.07
C CYS A 37 6.90 -11.86 -6.06
N ASP A 38 7.47 -11.40 -7.17
CA ASP A 38 8.90 -11.08 -7.29
C ASP A 38 9.27 -9.65 -6.89
N GLY A 39 8.26 -8.84 -6.49
CA GLY A 39 8.42 -7.46 -6.06
C GLY A 39 8.26 -6.41 -7.17
N ARG A 40 7.90 -6.81 -8.40
CA ARG A 40 7.61 -5.85 -9.48
C ARG A 40 6.33 -5.05 -9.22
N ILE A 41 6.26 -3.87 -9.84
CA ILE A 41 5.08 -3.00 -9.78
C ILE A 41 4.18 -3.31 -10.98
N PHE A 42 2.87 -3.43 -10.74
CA PHE A 42 1.87 -3.62 -11.78
C PHE A 42 1.04 -2.34 -12.00
N THR A 43 0.68 -2.07 -13.25
CA THR A 43 -0.34 -1.06 -13.57
C THR A 43 -1.72 -1.61 -13.23
N ALA A 44 -2.71 -0.73 -13.03
CA ALA A 44 -4.07 -1.17 -12.69
C ALA A 44 -4.68 -2.16 -13.71
N PRO A 45 -4.55 -1.95 -15.05
CA PRO A 45 -5.03 -2.93 -16.03
C PRO A 45 -4.35 -4.29 -15.92
N ALA A 46 -3.00 -4.32 -15.83
CA ALA A 46 -2.25 -5.57 -15.69
C ALA A 46 -2.60 -6.31 -14.39
N ALA A 47 -2.79 -5.57 -13.28
CA ALA A 47 -3.21 -6.15 -12.02
C ALA A 47 -4.62 -6.76 -12.10
N GLN A 48 -5.53 -6.17 -12.90
CA GLN A 48 -6.88 -6.70 -13.09
C GLN A 48 -6.87 -7.96 -13.97
N GLU A 49 -6.07 -7.98 -15.04
CA GLU A 49 -5.87 -9.15 -15.91
C GLU A 49 -5.33 -10.35 -15.13
N LEU A 50 -4.38 -10.10 -14.21
CA LEU A 50 -3.80 -11.09 -13.30
C LEU A 50 -4.68 -11.38 -12.07
N GLN A 51 -5.87 -10.77 -11.99
CA GLN A 51 -6.83 -10.91 -10.89
C GLN A 51 -6.27 -10.53 -9.51
N LEU A 52 -5.25 -9.67 -9.47
CA LEU A 52 -4.71 -9.08 -8.24
C LEU A 52 -5.61 -7.97 -7.68
N ILE A 53 -6.50 -7.41 -8.51
CA ILE A 53 -7.55 -6.47 -8.10
C ILE A 53 -8.88 -6.88 -8.74
N ASP A 54 -9.99 -6.53 -8.10
CA ASP A 54 -11.32 -6.87 -8.60
C ASP A 54 -11.77 -5.89 -9.69
N GLN A 55 -11.56 -4.59 -9.48
CA GLN A 55 -12.00 -3.51 -10.38
C GLN A 55 -11.08 -2.29 -10.31
N GLN A 56 -10.93 -1.60 -11.44
CA GLN A 56 -10.33 -0.27 -11.50
C GLN A 56 -11.40 0.80 -11.28
N GLY A 57 -11.14 1.73 -10.37
CA GLY A 57 -12.05 2.84 -10.08
C GLY A 57 -11.46 3.82 -9.09
N TYR A 58 -12.24 4.85 -8.79
CA TYR A 58 -11.91 5.86 -7.80
C TYR A 58 -12.60 5.55 -6.46
N TRP A 59 -12.34 6.40 -5.47
CA TRP A 59 -12.94 6.29 -4.14
C TRP A 59 -14.48 6.24 -4.15
N ALA A 60 -15.13 7.00 -5.05
CA ALA A 60 -16.58 7.00 -5.19
C ALA A 60 -17.11 5.61 -5.62
N ASP A 61 -16.40 4.92 -6.52
CA ASP A 61 -16.76 3.59 -6.99
C ASP A 61 -16.62 2.56 -5.86
N ALA A 62 -15.56 2.68 -5.05
CA ALA A 62 -15.36 1.84 -3.87
C ALA A 62 -16.50 2.01 -2.84
N MET A 63 -16.95 3.25 -2.60
CA MET A 63 -18.09 3.52 -1.72
C MET A 63 -19.40 2.96 -2.29
N ALA A 64 -19.66 3.16 -3.59
CA ALA A 64 -20.85 2.62 -4.25
C ALA A 64 -20.86 1.08 -4.18
N ARG A 65 -19.70 0.44 -4.37
CA ARG A 65 -19.56 -1.01 -4.24
C ARG A 65 -19.82 -1.48 -2.81
N ALA A 66 -19.29 -0.79 -1.81
CA ALA A 66 -19.56 -1.11 -0.40
C ALA A 66 -21.05 -0.98 -0.04
N ALA A 67 -21.73 0.04 -0.59
CA ALA A 67 -23.17 0.24 -0.40
C ALA A 67 -23.97 -0.93 -0.99
N GLN A 68 -23.61 -1.38 -2.19
CA GLN A 68 -24.22 -2.54 -2.83
C GLN A 68 -24.01 -3.83 -2.03
N LEU A 69 -22.79 -4.08 -1.53
CA LEU A 69 -22.48 -5.29 -0.78
C LEU A 69 -23.18 -5.35 0.60
N THR A 70 -23.42 -4.19 1.22
CA THR A 70 -24.07 -4.08 2.53
C THR A 70 -25.58 -3.87 2.45
N GLY A 71 -26.11 -3.58 1.26
CA GLY A 71 -27.52 -3.21 1.05
C GLY A 71 -27.92 -1.88 1.70
N GLN A 72 -26.95 -1.02 2.05
CA GLN A 72 -27.20 0.26 2.72
C GLN A 72 -26.96 1.45 1.81
N THR A 73 -27.89 2.40 1.81
CA THR A 73 -27.81 3.61 0.98
C THR A 73 -27.04 4.75 1.64
N ASN A 74 -26.96 4.79 2.97
CA ASN A 74 -26.38 5.90 3.72
C ASN A 74 -25.11 5.48 4.47
N LEU A 75 -23.99 5.42 3.74
CA LEU A 75 -22.69 5.10 4.31
C LEU A 75 -22.00 6.36 4.85
N LYS A 76 -21.56 6.29 6.11
CA LYS A 76 -20.75 7.35 6.72
C LYS A 76 -19.30 6.89 6.85
N VAL A 77 -18.39 7.61 6.18
CA VAL A 77 -16.95 7.38 6.30
C VAL A 77 -16.43 8.14 7.50
N VAL A 78 -15.88 7.42 8.49
CA VAL A 78 -15.25 8.02 9.67
C VAL A 78 -13.76 7.71 9.61
N ARG A 79 -12.92 8.75 9.62
CA ARG A 79 -11.47 8.62 9.73
C ARG A 79 -11.03 9.14 11.09
N TYR A 80 -10.53 8.26 11.94
CA TYR A 80 -9.85 8.67 13.16
C TYR A 80 -8.53 9.34 12.78
N LYS A 81 -8.29 10.52 13.33
CA LYS A 81 -6.99 11.18 13.29
C LYS A 81 -6.47 11.20 14.71
N GLU A 82 -5.21 10.81 14.91
CA GLU A 82 -4.54 11.09 16.18
C GLU A 82 -4.60 12.61 16.40
N ARG A 83 -5.14 13.02 17.55
CA ARG A 83 -5.10 14.42 17.96
C ARG A 83 -3.63 14.72 18.23
N SER A 84 -3.03 15.62 17.46
CA SER A 84 -1.72 16.15 17.78
C SER A 84 -1.86 16.97 19.06
N ASP A 85 -1.65 16.32 20.20
CA ASP A 85 -1.67 16.99 21.49
C ASP A 85 -0.46 17.92 21.60
N LEU A 86 -0.64 19.03 22.33
CA LEU A 86 0.41 20.03 22.56
C LEU A 86 1.70 19.41 23.13
N THR A 87 1.56 18.32 23.90
CA THR A 87 2.68 17.53 24.44
C THR A 87 3.52 16.85 23.35
N ARG A 88 2.89 16.35 22.28
CA ARG A 88 3.57 15.76 21.13
C ARG A 88 4.28 16.82 20.29
N TRP A 89 3.64 17.96 20.07
CA TRP A 89 4.26 19.11 19.39
C TRP A 89 5.47 19.67 20.18
N LEU A 90 5.37 19.79 21.50
CA LEU A 90 6.49 20.19 22.38
C LEU A 90 7.64 19.17 22.38
N ALA A 91 7.33 17.87 22.32
CA ALA A 91 8.34 16.82 22.24
C ALA A 91 9.09 16.83 20.90
N GLU A 92 8.40 17.13 19.79
CA GLU A 92 9.00 17.29 18.46
C GLU A 92 9.95 18.51 18.39
N TRP A 93 9.72 19.56 19.18
CA TRP A 93 10.67 20.68 19.33
C TRP A 93 11.98 20.30 20.05
N ARG A 94 11.97 19.26 20.89
CA ARG A 94 13.17 18.81 21.64
C ARG A 94 14.03 17.81 20.86
N ALA A 95 13.58 17.36 19.70
CA ALA A 95 14.36 16.54 18.78
C ALA A 95 14.63 17.33 17.49
N PRO A 96 15.88 17.71 17.18
CA PRO A 96 16.19 18.39 15.93
C PRO A 96 16.12 17.37 14.79
N THR A 97 14.91 17.00 14.36
CA THR A 97 14.75 16.32 13.08
C THR A 97 14.79 17.38 11.99
N LEU A 98 15.90 17.43 11.27
CA LEU A 98 16.04 18.24 10.07
C LEU A 98 15.14 17.63 8.98
N ARG A 99 13.83 17.94 9.00
CA ARG A 99 12.93 17.63 7.89
C ARG A 99 13.18 18.64 6.78
N VAL A 100 14.17 18.34 5.94
CA VAL A 100 14.38 19.08 4.70
C VAL A 100 13.32 18.63 3.71
N SER A 101 12.24 19.40 3.58
CA SER A 101 11.35 19.30 2.43
C SER A 101 12.02 19.97 1.24
N LEU A 102 12.72 19.20 0.42
CA LEU A 102 13.21 19.66 -0.88
C LEU A 102 11.98 19.81 -1.82
N PRO A 103 11.76 20.98 -2.45
CA PRO A 103 10.74 21.12 -3.47
C PRO A 103 11.01 20.13 -4.61
N GLY A 104 10.00 19.34 -5.00
CA GLY A 104 10.10 18.34 -6.07
C GLY A 104 10.47 16.91 -5.61
N ARG A 105 10.69 16.68 -4.30
CA ARG A 105 10.89 15.33 -3.76
C ARG A 105 9.79 15.03 -2.74
N PRO A 106 8.62 14.51 -3.15
CA PRO A 106 7.67 14.00 -2.17
C PRO A 106 8.38 12.93 -1.35
N GLY A 107 8.08 12.86 -0.05
CA GLY A 107 8.69 11.92 0.90
C GLY A 107 8.35 10.44 0.66
N GLY A 108 8.06 10.05 -0.59
CA GLY A 108 7.88 8.68 -1.04
C GLY A 108 8.90 8.37 -2.13
N GLY A 109 9.14 7.09 -2.40
CA GLY A 109 10.02 6.64 -3.48
C GLY A 109 9.62 7.18 -4.87
N PRO A 110 10.32 6.78 -5.94
CA PRO A 110 10.01 7.23 -7.29
C PRO A 110 8.53 6.99 -7.64
N GLN A 111 7.87 7.99 -8.21
CA GLN A 111 6.45 7.96 -8.60
C GLN A 111 6.30 8.44 -10.03
N LEU A 112 5.32 7.91 -10.76
CA LEU A 112 4.96 8.44 -12.07
C LEU A 112 4.34 9.83 -11.88
N MET A 113 5.02 10.86 -12.39
CA MET A 113 4.54 12.24 -12.31
C MET A 113 4.38 12.81 -13.71
N TYR A 114 3.26 13.49 -13.94
CA TYR A 114 3.07 14.33 -15.11
C TYR A 114 3.68 15.71 -14.84
N LEU A 115 5.01 15.77 -14.82
CA LEU A 115 5.78 17.00 -14.67
C LEU A 115 6.21 17.51 -16.05
N TRP A 116 5.69 18.67 -16.44
CA TRP A 116 6.18 19.40 -17.59
C TRP A 116 7.30 20.35 -17.14
N GLN A 117 8.47 20.27 -17.79
CA GLN A 117 9.59 21.20 -17.59
C GLN A 117 9.79 21.99 -18.89
N PRO A 118 9.68 23.33 -18.88
CA PRO A 118 10.01 24.20 -20.01
C PRO A 118 11.51 24.20 -20.33
#